data_AF-A0A850ZY26-F1
#
_entry.id   AF-A0A850ZY26-F1
#
_cell.length_a   1.000
_cell.length_b   1.000
_cell.length_c   1.000
_cell.angle_alpha   90.00
_cell.angle_beta   90.00
_cell.angle_gamma   90.00
#
_symmetry.space_group_name_H-M   'P 1'
#
loop_
_entity.id
_entity.type
_entity.pdbx_description
1 polymer ?
#
loop_
_entity_poly.entity_id
_entity_poly.type
_entity_poly.pdbx_seq_one_letter_code
_entity_poly.pdbx_strand_id
1 'polypeptide(L)'
;GVFALLQAYAFLQYLRDRLTKQEFQTLFFLGVSLAAGIVFLSVIYLTYTGYIAPWSGRFYSLWDTGYAKIHIPIIASVSEHQPTTWVSFFFDLHILVCTFPAGLWFCIKNINDERVFVALYAISAVYFAGVMVRLMLTLTPVVCMLSAIAFSNVFERYLGDDMKRENPPIEDSSDEDDKRNPGNLYDKAGKVRKHVSEQEKTEEGLGPNIKNIVTMLMLMLLMMFAVHCTWVTSNAYSSPSVVLASYNHDGTRNILDDFREAYYWLRQNTDEHARVMSWWDYGYQIAGMANRTTLVDNNTWNNSHIALVGKAMSSNESAAYEIMRSLDVDYVLIIFGGVIGYSGDDINKFLWMVRIAEGEHPKDIRVSGNVQRKTEVFLEEYCISVCLSLLFFFFKLLCCCFSGSAYYSGGKSLLLIAILFEKCVMGCFPRTVGVQRPLAQFLSIFMVLTAGFSDTTSEHWLVRIYKVKQLDNRETLDHKPRVTNIVPKQKYLSKK
;
A
#
# COMPACT_ATOMS: atom_id res chain seq x y z
N GLY A 1 3.97 33.21 -1.21
CA GLY A 1 4.20 33.49 -2.64
C GLY A 1 2.99 34.16 -3.27
N VAL A 2 2.00 33.37 -3.72
CA VAL A 2 0.83 33.85 -4.48
C VAL A 2 0.05 34.96 -3.77
N PHE A 3 -0.16 34.86 -2.45
CA PHE A 3 -0.84 35.91 -1.68
C PHE A 3 -0.17 37.29 -1.79
N ALA A 4 1.17 37.36 -1.66
CA ALA A 4 1.91 38.61 -1.77
C ALA A 4 1.87 39.17 -3.20
N LEU A 5 1.96 38.29 -4.20
CA LEU A 5 1.82 38.67 -5.60
C LEU A 5 0.42 39.23 -5.89
N LEU A 6 -0.63 38.62 -5.33
CA LEU A 6 -2.01 39.06 -5.48
C LEU A 6 -2.23 40.45 -4.86
N GLN A 7 -1.67 40.72 -3.69
CA GLN A 7 -1.74 42.05 -3.07
C GLN A 7 -1.02 43.12 -3.92
N ALA A 8 0.18 42.81 -4.40
CA ALA A 8 0.93 43.70 -5.29
C ALA A 8 0.17 43.95 -6.60
N TYR A 9 -0.38 42.89 -7.19
CA TYR A 9 -1.17 42.97 -8.42
C TYR A 9 -2.45 43.81 -8.23
N ALA A 10 -3.20 43.58 -7.14
CA ALA A 10 -4.40 44.34 -6.83
C ALA A 10 -4.09 45.83 -6.58
N PHE A 11 -3.00 46.14 -5.88
CA PHE A 11 -2.56 47.52 -5.66
C PHE A 11 -2.15 48.21 -6.96
N LEU A 12 -1.40 47.52 -7.83
CA LEU A 12 -1.06 48.03 -9.16
C LEU A 12 -2.31 48.21 -10.02
N GLN A 13 -3.29 47.30 -9.93
CA GLN A 13 -4.54 47.44 -10.66
C GLN A 13 -5.39 48.61 -10.14
N TYR A 14 -5.38 48.88 -8.84
CA TYR A 14 -6.02 50.09 -8.29
C TYR A 14 -5.38 51.39 -8.82
N LEU A 15 -4.05 51.43 -8.93
CA LEU A 15 -3.34 52.58 -9.49
C LEU A 15 -3.63 52.77 -10.98
N ARG A 16 -3.95 51.69 -11.72
CA ARG A 16 -4.33 51.72 -13.14
C ARG A 16 -5.54 52.60 -13.39
N ASP A 17 -6.53 52.54 -12.51
CA ASP A 17 -7.79 53.25 -12.67
C ASP A 17 -7.65 54.76 -12.37
N ARG A 18 -6.49 55.19 -11.85
CA ARG A 18 -6.21 56.58 -11.46
C ARG A 18 -5.18 57.29 -12.36
N LEU A 19 -4.45 56.58 -13.23
CA LEU A 19 -3.38 57.12 -14.08
C LEU A 19 -3.69 57.01 -15.58
N THR A 20 -3.03 57.84 -16.39
CA THR A 20 -3.13 57.87 -17.86
C THR A 20 -2.60 56.58 -18.52
N LYS A 21 -3.37 55.99 -19.44
CA LYS A 21 -3.14 54.62 -20.00
C LYS A 21 -1.78 54.37 -20.67
N GLN A 22 -1.14 55.39 -21.26
CA GLN A 22 0.05 55.18 -22.11
C GLN A 22 1.34 54.91 -21.35
N GLU A 23 1.58 55.59 -20.22
CA GLU A 23 2.78 55.36 -19.37
C GLU A 23 2.53 54.23 -18.36
N PHE A 24 1.26 53.95 -18.08
CA PHE A 24 0.87 52.97 -17.07
C PHE A 24 1.07 51.52 -17.51
N GLN A 25 0.91 51.18 -18.80
CA GLN A 25 1.06 49.79 -19.25
C GLN A 25 2.48 49.25 -19.03
N THR A 26 3.52 50.03 -19.34
CA THR A 26 4.92 49.63 -19.14
C THR A 26 5.26 49.55 -17.65
N LEU A 27 4.81 50.51 -16.84
CA LEU A 27 4.96 50.49 -15.38
C LEU A 27 4.24 49.30 -14.73
N PHE A 28 3.06 48.92 -15.24
CA PHE A 28 2.28 47.81 -14.72
C PHE A 28 2.97 46.46 -14.96
N PHE A 29 3.36 46.17 -16.21
CA PHE A 29 4.06 44.91 -16.52
C PHE A 29 5.42 44.82 -15.81
N LEU A 30 6.17 45.92 -15.76
CA LEU A 30 7.44 45.98 -15.04
C LEU A 30 7.24 45.80 -13.54
N GLY A 31 6.23 46.47 -12.95
CA GLY A 31 5.92 46.39 -11.53
C GLY A 31 5.47 45.00 -11.08
N VAL A 32 4.60 44.34 -11.85
CA VAL A 32 4.17 42.95 -11.57
C VAL A 32 5.34 41.98 -11.70
N SER A 33 6.16 42.11 -12.74
CA SER A 33 7.34 41.27 -12.95
C SER A 33 8.38 41.44 -11.83
N LEU A 34 8.65 42.69 -11.44
CA LEU A 34 9.57 43.02 -10.34
C LEU A 34 9.05 42.46 -9.01
N ALA A 35 7.76 42.63 -8.71
CA ALA A 35 7.14 42.09 -7.50
C ALA A 35 7.22 40.54 -7.48
N ALA A 36 6.94 39.88 -8.60
CA ALA A 36 7.09 38.44 -8.72
C ALA A 36 8.55 37.99 -8.50
N GLY A 37 9.51 38.67 -9.11
CA GLY A 37 10.94 38.40 -8.96
C GLY A 37 11.41 38.57 -7.52
N ILE A 38 11.04 39.67 -6.85
CA ILE A 38 11.39 39.94 -5.45
C ILE A 38 10.80 38.85 -4.55
N VAL A 39 9.53 38.49 -4.70
CA VAL A 39 8.88 37.44 -3.89
C VAL A 39 9.58 36.10 -4.09
N PHE A 40 9.91 35.74 -5.34
CA PHE A 40 10.61 34.48 -5.65
C PHE A 40 12.01 34.42 -5.03
N LEU A 41 12.82 35.46 -5.24
CA LEU A 41 14.17 35.56 -4.67
C LEU A 41 14.14 35.58 -3.13
N SER A 42 13.16 36.26 -2.53
CA SER A 42 13.01 36.28 -1.07
C SER A 42 12.71 34.90 -0.50
N VAL A 43 11.84 34.12 -1.15
CA VAL A 43 11.55 32.74 -0.72
C VAL A 43 12.78 31.85 -0.85
N ILE A 44 13.54 31.96 -1.95
CA ILE A 44 14.78 31.20 -2.13
C ILE A 44 15.80 31.58 -1.06
N TYR A 45 16.01 32.87 -0.84
CA TYR A 45 16.97 33.35 0.14
C TYR A 45 16.63 32.89 1.56
N LEU A 46 15.36 32.99 1.97
CA LEU A 46 14.90 32.53 3.29
C LEU A 46 14.99 31.01 3.46
N THR A 47 14.80 30.26 2.38
CA THR A 47 14.95 28.80 2.40
C THR A 47 16.42 28.41 2.48
N TYR A 48 17.30 29.07 1.72
CA TYR A 48 18.74 28.80 1.72
C TYR A 48 19.41 29.19 3.04
N THR A 49 18.99 30.31 3.63
CA THR A 49 19.49 30.78 4.94
C THR A 49 18.96 29.97 6.13
N GLY A 50 18.04 29.03 5.89
CA GLY A 50 17.53 28.10 6.90
C GLY A 50 16.44 28.66 7.81
N TYR A 51 15.94 29.88 7.56
CA TYR A 51 14.76 30.40 8.27
C TYR A 51 13.48 29.62 7.91
N ILE A 52 13.39 29.13 6.67
CA ILE A 52 12.32 28.24 6.21
C ILE A 52 12.89 26.83 6.08
N ALA A 53 12.28 25.86 6.76
CA ALA A 53 12.66 24.46 6.67
C ALA A 53 12.49 23.94 5.23
N PRO A 54 13.41 23.09 4.73
CA PRO A 54 13.28 22.48 3.41
C PRO A 54 12.11 21.50 3.34
N TRP A 55 11.80 21.05 2.13
CA TRP A 55 10.79 20.03 1.87
C TRP A 55 11.06 18.76 2.68
N SER A 56 10.02 18.22 3.32
CA SER A 56 10.14 16.92 3.99
C SER A 56 10.43 15.81 2.98
N GLY A 57 11.14 14.76 3.40
CA GLY A 57 11.51 13.65 2.53
C GLY A 57 10.31 12.98 1.83
N ARG A 58 9.14 12.92 2.48
CA ARG A 58 7.91 12.34 1.89
C ARG A 58 7.33 13.18 0.74
N PHE A 59 7.44 14.51 0.80
CA PHE A 59 7.02 15.38 -0.31
C PHE A 59 8.09 15.43 -1.40
N TYR A 60 9.37 15.44 -1.01
CA TYR A 60 10.48 15.46 -1.96
C TYR A 60 10.53 14.19 -2.81
N SER A 61 10.16 13.03 -2.25
CA SER A 61 10.11 11.77 -3.01
C SER A 61 9.06 11.74 -4.14
N LEU A 62 8.07 12.64 -4.10
CA LEU A 62 7.11 12.79 -5.21
C LEU A 62 7.70 13.58 -6.38
N TRP A 63 8.70 14.42 -6.11
CA TRP A 63 9.43 15.18 -7.13
C TRP A 63 10.61 14.37 -7.67
N ASP A 64 11.45 13.85 -6.77
CA ASP A 64 12.56 12.96 -7.09
C ASP A 64 12.25 11.53 -6.63
N THR A 65 11.78 10.74 -7.57
CA THR A 65 11.36 9.34 -7.35
C THR A 65 12.52 8.41 -6.97
N GLY A 66 13.77 8.81 -7.22
CA GLY A 66 14.96 8.04 -6.85
C GLY A 66 15.41 8.26 -5.40
N TYR A 67 15.08 9.42 -4.82
CA TYR A 67 15.60 9.85 -3.52
C TYR A 67 15.22 8.90 -2.38
N ALA A 68 13.95 8.49 -2.30
CA ALA A 68 13.46 7.63 -1.23
C ALA A 68 14.17 6.28 -1.18
N LYS A 69 14.41 5.65 -2.34
CA LYS A 69 15.03 4.33 -2.42
C LYS A 69 16.49 4.33 -1.96
N ILE A 70 17.19 5.46 -2.11
CA ILE A 70 18.62 5.59 -1.80
C ILE A 70 18.83 6.04 -0.35
N HIS A 71 18.09 7.06 0.11
CA HIS A 71 18.37 7.72 1.37
C HIS A 71 17.46 7.30 2.53
N ILE A 72 16.22 6.86 2.25
CA ILE A 72 15.25 6.53 3.31
C ILE A 72 14.50 5.24 2.92
N PRO A 73 15.10 4.05 3.12
CA PRO A 73 14.54 2.78 2.66
C PRO A 73 13.18 2.46 3.30
N ILE A 74 12.84 3.06 4.45
CA ILE A 74 11.54 2.94 5.10
C ILE A 74 10.42 3.44 4.18
N ILE A 75 10.59 4.60 3.54
CA ILE A 75 9.57 5.17 2.64
C ILE A 75 9.39 4.26 1.41
N ALA A 76 10.48 3.73 0.85
CA ALA A 76 10.40 2.83 -0.30
C ALA A 76 9.85 1.42 0.04
N SER A 77 9.87 1.04 1.32
CA SER A 77 9.40 -0.29 1.76
C SER A 77 7.88 -0.42 1.75
N VAL A 78 7.14 0.69 1.85
CA VAL A 78 5.67 0.66 1.84
C VAL A 78 5.19 0.42 0.41
N SER A 79 4.38 -0.63 0.22
CA SER A 79 3.80 -0.99 -1.08
C SER A 79 2.97 0.15 -1.69
N GLU A 80 2.31 0.95 -0.87
CA GLU A 80 1.51 2.11 -1.29
C GLU A 80 2.31 3.24 -1.94
N HIS A 81 3.62 3.31 -1.67
CA HIS A 81 4.52 4.32 -2.23
C HIS A 81 5.09 3.92 -3.60
N GLN A 82 4.74 2.73 -4.11
CA GLN A 82 5.18 2.28 -5.42
C GLN A 82 4.42 3.01 -6.55
N PRO A 83 5.00 3.08 -7.75
CA PRO A 83 4.34 3.65 -8.91
C PRO A 83 3.17 2.79 -9.40
N THR A 84 2.14 3.43 -9.93
CA THR A 84 0.97 2.76 -10.52
C THR A 84 1.28 2.24 -11.91
N THR A 85 0.78 1.04 -12.23
CA THR A 85 0.76 0.53 -13.61
C THR A 85 -0.53 0.92 -14.32
N TRP A 86 -0.53 0.91 -15.66
CA TRP A 86 -1.73 1.18 -16.46
C TRP A 86 -2.89 0.22 -16.16
N VAL A 87 -2.57 -1.00 -15.73
CA VAL A 87 -3.56 -2.02 -15.33
C VAL A 87 -4.37 -1.52 -14.14
N SER A 88 -3.72 -0.91 -13.14
CA SER A 88 -4.39 -0.33 -11.98
C SER A 88 -5.32 0.82 -12.39
N PHE A 89 -4.89 1.70 -13.29
CA PHE A 89 -5.77 2.77 -13.82
C PHE A 89 -7.04 2.22 -14.47
N PHE A 90 -6.92 1.15 -15.26
CA PHE A 90 -8.08 0.54 -15.90
C PHE A 90 -8.95 -0.26 -14.91
N PHE A 91 -8.32 -0.96 -13.97
CA PHE A 91 -8.99 -1.78 -12.97
C PHE A 91 -9.84 -0.94 -12.00
N ASP A 92 -9.41 0.27 -11.67
CA ASP A 92 -10.14 1.13 -10.74
C ASP A 92 -11.14 2.05 -11.47
N LEU A 93 -10.83 2.49 -12.70
CA LEU A 93 -11.58 3.55 -13.39
C LEU A 93 -12.32 3.10 -14.67
N HIS A 94 -12.21 1.84 -15.11
CA HIS A 94 -12.95 1.24 -16.23
C HIS A 94 -13.18 2.17 -17.44
N ILE A 95 -14.42 2.59 -17.73
CA ILE A 95 -14.77 3.51 -18.83
C ILE A 95 -14.34 4.97 -18.60
N LEU A 96 -14.15 5.37 -17.35
CA LEU A 96 -13.85 6.76 -16.99
C LEU A 96 -12.45 7.15 -17.48
N VAL A 97 -11.48 6.24 -17.46
CA VAL A 97 -10.12 6.51 -17.94
C VAL A 97 -10.10 6.90 -19.43
N CYS A 98 -11.01 6.33 -20.24
CA CYS A 98 -11.11 6.61 -21.66
C CYS A 98 -11.86 7.92 -21.96
N THR A 99 -12.86 8.26 -21.15
CA THR A 99 -13.71 9.45 -21.34
C THR A 99 -13.16 10.70 -20.67
N PHE A 100 -12.27 10.53 -19.68
CA PHE A 100 -11.61 11.62 -18.96
C PHE A 100 -10.89 12.63 -19.88
N PRO A 101 -10.06 12.22 -20.86
CA PRO A 101 -9.39 13.18 -21.75
C PRO A 101 -10.37 13.97 -22.63
N ALA A 102 -11.48 13.35 -23.04
CA ALA A 102 -12.53 14.02 -23.79
C ALA A 102 -13.24 15.10 -22.94
N GLY A 103 -13.53 14.78 -21.68
CA GLY A 103 -14.05 15.75 -20.71
C GLY A 103 -13.12 16.94 -20.50
N LEU A 104 -11.82 16.67 -20.33
CA LEU A 104 -10.80 17.71 -20.20
C LEU A 104 -10.76 18.62 -21.44
N TRP A 105 -10.85 18.04 -22.64
CA TRP A 105 -10.88 18.81 -23.88
C TRP A 105 -12.11 19.74 -23.96
N PHE A 106 -13.30 19.29 -23.54
CA PHE A 106 -14.49 20.15 -23.46
C PHE A 106 -14.36 21.27 -22.43
N CYS A 107 -13.70 21.01 -21.30
CA CYS A 107 -13.39 22.06 -20.31
C CYS A 107 -12.43 23.11 -20.87
N ILE A 108 -11.43 22.71 -21.66
CA ILE A 108 -10.47 23.63 -22.29
C ILE A 108 -11.11 24.43 -23.42
N LYS A 109 -12.03 23.83 -24.20
CA LYS A 109 -12.69 24.52 -25.31
C LYS A 109 -13.53 25.72 -24.85
N ASN A 110 -14.27 25.55 -23.75
CA ASN A 110 -15.09 26.61 -23.17
C ASN A 110 -14.40 27.12 -21.90
N ILE A 111 -13.46 28.05 -22.05
CA ILE A 111 -12.71 28.58 -20.91
C ILE A 111 -13.61 29.46 -20.04
N ASN A 112 -13.67 29.14 -18.74
CA ASN A 112 -14.25 29.95 -17.68
C ASN A 112 -13.31 29.88 -16.47
N ASP A 113 -13.38 30.84 -15.55
CA ASP A 113 -12.51 30.93 -14.38
C ASP A 113 -12.53 29.63 -13.55
N GLU A 114 -13.72 29.04 -13.37
CA GLU A 114 -13.92 27.76 -12.68
C GLU A 114 -13.29 26.57 -13.43
N ARG A 115 -13.34 26.59 -14.76
CA ARG A 115 -12.85 25.49 -15.61
C ARG A 115 -11.33 25.48 -15.70
N VAL A 116 -10.68 26.63 -15.55
CA VAL A 116 -9.22 26.72 -15.41
C VAL A 116 -8.76 25.98 -14.16
N PHE A 117 -9.47 26.14 -13.03
CA PHE A 117 -9.17 25.40 -11.80
C PHE A 117 -9.30 23.88 -11.99
N VAL A 118 -10.39 23.42 -12.62
CA VAL A 118 -10.60 21.99 -12.90
C VAL A 118 -9.52 21.42 -13.81
N ALA A 119 -9.09 22.15 -14.84
CA ALA A 119 -8.03 21.72 -15.75
C ALA A 119 -6.67 21.59 -15.04
N LEU A 120 -6.30 22.55 -14.21
CA LEU A 120 -5.07 22.49 -13.41
C LEU A 120 -5.11 21.33 -12.39
N TYR A 121 -6.26 21.14 -11.74
CA TYR A 121 -6.45 20.03 -10.81
C TYR A 121 -6.30 18.68 -11.52
N ALA A 122 -6.93 18.50 -12.68
CA ALA A 122 -6.84 17.27 -13.47
C ALA A 122 -5.40 16.92 -13.86
N ILE A 123 -4.65 17.89 -14.42
CA ILE A 123 -3.28 17.67 -14.86
C ILE A 123 -2.37 17.33 -13.67
N SER A 124 -2.51 18.06 -12.55
CA SER A 124 -1.73 17.81 -11.35
C SER A 124 -2.05 16.46 -10.71
N ALA A 125 -3.33 16.09 -10.62
CA ALA A 125 -3.77 14.83 -10.03
C ALA A 125 -3.30 13.62 -10.86
N VAL A 126 -3.35 13.70 -12.19
CA VAL A 126 -2.84 12.63 -13.07
C VAL A 126 -1.34 12.40 -12.87
N TYR A 127 -0.56 13.47 -12.76
CA TYR A 127 0.87 13.37 -12.48
C TYR A 127 1.14 12.67 -11.14
N PHE A 128 0.49 13.12 -10.07
CA PHE A 128 0.72 12.55 -8.73
C PHE A 128 0.21 11.12 -8.59
N ALA A 129 -0.93 10.78 -9.20
CA ALA A 129 -1.43 9.41 -9.24
C ALA A 129 -0.48 8.48 -10.01
N GLY A 130 0.17 8.97 -11.07
CA GLY A 130 1.17 8.21 -11.83
C GLY A 130 2.43 7.85 -11.03
N VAL A 131 2.83 8.73 -10.10
CA VAL A 131 4.02 8.53 -9.26
C VAL A 131 3.76 7.58 -8.08
N MET A 132 2.55 7.58 -7.51
CA MET A 132 2.24 6.85 -6.27
C MET A 132 0.82 6.29 -6.24
N VAL A 133 0.69 4.98 -5.98
CA VAL A 133 -0.60 4.26 -5.96
C VAL A 133 -1.64 4.88 -5.03
N ARG A 134 -1.25 5.29 -3.82
CA ARG A 134 -2.20 5.87 -2.85
C ARG A 134 -2.84 7.18 -3.33
N LEU A 135 -2.14 7.96 -4.17
CA LEU A 135 -2.66 9.25 -4.67
C LEU A 135 -3.74 9.07 -5.74
N MET A 136 -3.97 7.84 -6.20
CA MET A 136 -5.08 7.50 -7.08
C MET A 136 -6.44 7.87 -6.48
N LEU A 137 -6.60 7.77 -5.16
CA LEU A 137 -7.82 8.19 -4.46
C LEU A 137 -8.14 9.69 -4.67
N THR A 138 -7.10 10.52 -4.80
CA THR A 138 -7.27 11.96 -5.06
C THR A 138 -7.56 12.26 -6.53
N LEU A 139 -7.21 11.36 -7.45
CA LEU A 139 -7.53 11.48 -8.87
C LEU A 139 -8.99 11.12 -9.17
N THR A 140 -9.58 10.16 -8.45
CA THR A 140 -10.93 9.64 -8.75
C THR A 140 -12.02 10.73 -8.84
N PRO A 141 -12.11 11.72 -7.94
CA PRO A 141 -13.15 12.75 -8.03
C PRO A 141 -13.11 13.58 -9.32
N VAL A 142 -11.92 14.01 -9.76
CA VAL A 142 -11.78 14.82 -10.98
C VAL A 142 -12.06 14.01 -12.24
N VAL A 143 -11.68 12.74 -12.23
CA VAL A 143 -12.01 11.81 -13.32
C VAL A 143 -13.52 11.64 -13.43
N CYS A 144 -14.23 11.40 -12.32
CA CYS A 144 -15.69 11.31 -12.31
C CYS A 144 -16.35 12.58 -12.85
N MET A 145 -15.90 13.77 -12.42
CA MET A 145 -16.44 15.04 -12.90
C MET A 145 -16.24 15.25 -14.40
N LEU A 146 -15.02 15.02 -14.91
CA LEU A 146 -14.71 15.23 -16.32
C LEU A 146 -15.39 14.19 -17.22
N SER A 147 -15.41 12.93 -16.82
CA SER A 147 -16.17 11.89 -17.52
C SER A 147 -17.67 12.21 -17.51
N ALA A 148 -18.23 12.72 -16.40
CA ALA A 148 -19.63 13.14 -16.35
C ALA A 148 -19.92 14.28 -17.33
N ILE A 149 -19.04 15.28 -17.45
CA ILE A 149 -19.17 16.35 -18.46
C ILE A 149 -19.14 15.77 -19.88
N ALA A 150 -18.24 14.83 -20.15
CA ALA A 150 -18.17 14.17 -21.45
C ALA A 150 -19.46 13.41 -21.79
N PHE A 151 -19.97 12.58 -20.87
CA PHE A 151 -21.22 11.86 -21.07
C PHE A 151 -22.43 12.80 -21.17
N SER A 152 -22.48 13.86 -20.35
CA SER A 152 -23.55 14.86 -20.38
C SER A 152 -23.62 15.58 -21.73
N ASN A 153 -22.48 15.99 -22.29
CA ASN A 153 -22.44 16.65 -23.61
C ASN A 153 -22.93 15.71 -24.73
N VAL A 154 -22.60 14.42 -24.64
CA VAL A 154 -23.10 13.41 -25.58
C VAL A 154 -24.62 13.27 -25.43
N PHE A 155 -25.13 13.11 -24.21
CA PHE A 155 -26.57 13.02 -23.97
C PHE A 155 -27.32 14.30 -24.38
N GLU A 156 -26.78 15.48 -24.13
CA GLU A 156 -27.40 16.75 -24.54
C GLU A 156 -27.52 16.86 -26.07
N ARG A 157 -26.48 16.46 -26.82
CA ARG A 157 -26.49 16.53 -28.29
C ARG A 157 -27.41 15.51 -28.94
N TYR A 158 -27.51 14.29 -28.38
CA TYR A 158 -28.27 13.19 -28.98
C TYR A 158 -29.70 13.05 -28.44
N LEU A 159 -29.95 13.38 -27.17
CA LEU A 159 -31.25 13.27 -26.49
C LEU A 159 -31.99 14.63 -26.43
N GLY A 160 -31.26 15.74 -26.30
CA GLY A 160 -31.84 17.08 -26.16
C GLY A 160 -32.58 17.59 -27.40
N ASP A 161 -32.23 17.09 -28.59
CA ASP A 161 -32.93 17.40 -29.84
C ASP A 161 -34.35 16.80 -29.88
N ASP A 162 -34.61 15.69 -29.20
CA ASP A 162 -35.93 15.07 -29.17
C ASP A 162 -36.84 15.75 -28.11
N MET A 163 -36.28 16.15 -26.96
CA MET A 163 -37.00 16.94 -25.95
C MET A 163 -37.39 18.34 -26.44
N LYS A 164 -36.54 19.00 -27.25
CA LYS A 164 -36.87 20.29 -27.89
C LYS A 164 -37.90 20.15 -29.02
N ARG A 165 -38.04 18.96 -29.61
CA ARG A 165 -39.10 18.65 -30.60
C ARG A 165 -40.44 18.36 -29.92
N GLU A 166 -40.41 17.77 -28.72
CA GLU A 166 -41.63 17.49 -27.93
C GLU A 166 -42.19 18.75 -27.24
N ASN A 167 -41.32 19.68 -26.82
CA ASN A 167 -41.71 20.95 -26.22
C ASN A 167 -41.15 22.13 -27.04
N PRO A 168 -41.87 22.65 -28.05
CA PRO A 168 -41.51 23.94 -28.64
C PRO A 168 -41.59 25.04 -27.55
N PRO A 169 -40.75 26.09 -27.60
CA PRO A 169 -40.87 27.21 -26.69
C PRO A 169 -42.25 27.84 -26.89
N ILE A 170 -43.00 27.95 -25.79
CA ILE A 170 -44.24 28.75 -25.73
C ILE A 170 -43.83 30.18 -26.09
N GLU A 171 -44.28 30.66 -27.25
CA GLU A 171 -44.21 32.09 -27.58
C GLU A 171 -44.87 32.86 -26.44
N ASP A 172 -44.16 33.84 -25.88
CA ASP A 172 -44.69 34.83 -24.94
C ASP A 172 -45.85 35.58 -25.62
N SER A 173 -47.07 35.09 -25.44
CA SER A 173 -48.29 35.87 -25.61
C SER A 173 -48.62 36.47 -24.23
N SER A 174 -48.07 37.65 -23.96
CA SER A 174 -48.53 38.51 -22.89
C SER A 174 -49.96 39.00 -23.22
N ASP A 175 -50.96 38.28 -22.74
CA ASP A 175 -52.33 38.78 -22.63
C ASP A 175 -52.39 39.73 -21.42
N GLU A 176 -52.30 41.04 -21.67
CA GLU A 176 -52.97 42.03 -20.82
C GLU A 176 -54.22 42.54 -21.54
N ASP A 177 -55.34 42.42 -20.82
CA ASP A 177 -56.65 43.06 -20.95
C ASP A 177 -56.78 44.18 -22.02
N ASP A 178 -57.69 43.99 -22.99
CA ASP A 178 -58.73 45.01 -23.19
C ASP A 178 -60.01 44.51 -23.90
N LYS A 179 -61.15 44.96 -23.37
CA LYS A 179 -62.50 44.71 -23.89
C LYS A 179 -62.86 45.74 -24.97
N ARG A 180 -63.33 45.27 -26.14
CA ARG A 180 -64.55 45.71 -26.90
C ARG A 180 -64.38 45.59 -28.43
N ASN A 181 -65.21 44.70 -29.01
CA ASN A 181 -65.99 44.75 -30.26
C ASN A 181 -65.51 45.49 -31.55
N PRO A 182 -66.04 45.09 -32.73
CA PRO A 182 -65.28 44.90 -33.96
C PRO A 182 -65.50 46.01 -35.00
N GLY A 183 -64.58 46.15 -35.96
CA GLY A 183 -64.83 46.94 -37.16
C GLY A 183 -63.62 47.10 -38.07
N ASN A 184 -63.90 47.05 -39.38
CA ASN A 184 -63.09 47.45 -40.54
C ASN A 184 -62.18 46.35 -41.12
N LEU A 185 -62.58 45.62 -42.17
CA LEU A 185 -62.81 45.98 -43.59
C LEU A 185 -61.57 46.59 -44.31
N TYR A 186 -61.25 45.97 -45.45
CA TYR A 186 -60.35 46.33 -46.56
C TYR A 186 -58.94 45.71 -46.65
N ASP A 187 -58.88 44.62 -47.44
CA ASP A 187 -58.14 44.45 -48.70
C ASP A 187 -56.77 45.11 -48.97
N LYS A 188 -55.93 44.25 -49.56
CA LYS A 188 -54.99 44.43 -50.69
C LYS A 188 -53.46 44.53 -50.41
N ALA A 189 -52.83 43.44 -50.83
CA ALA A 189 -51.81 43.37 -51.89
C ALA A 189 -50.41 43.98 -51.66
N GLY A 190 -49.46 43.06 -51.47
CA GLY A 190 -48.33 42.90 -52.40
C GLY A 190 -46.97 43.49 -52.00
N LYS A 191 -45.92 42.74 -52.37
CA LYS A 191 -44.48 43.07 -52.43
C LYS A 191 -43.74 43.03 -51.07
N VAL A 192 -42.59 42.35 -50.86
CA VAL A 192 -41.52 41.85 -51.75
C VAL A 192 -40.82 40.64 -51.08
N ARG A 193 -40.46 39.61 -51.86
CA ARG A 193 -39.46 38.60 -51.49
C ARG A 193 -38.09 39.28 -51.29
N LYS A 194 -37.50 39.18 -50.09
CA LYS A 194 -36.05 39.28 -49.91
C LYS A 194 -35.55 37.91 -49.47
N HIS A 195 -34.73 37.29 -50.32
CA HIS A 195 -34.10 35.99 -50.08
C HIS A 195 -32.62 36.23 -49.79
N VAL A 196 -32.06 35.43 -48.85
CA VAL A 196 -30.62 35.18 -48.53
C VAL A 196 -29.88 36.36 -47.86
N SER A 197 -29.05 36.22 -46.82
CA SER A 197 -28.21 35.14 -46.26
C SER A 197 -28.04 35.40 -44.75
N GLU A 198 -28.08 34.41 -43.86
CA GLU A 198 -26.88 33.67 -43.41
C GLU A 198 -27.41 32.41 -42.68
N GLN A 199 -27.57 31.28 -43.37
CA GLN A 199 -26.59 30.18 -43.31
C GLN A 199 -25.92 29.96 -41.94
N GLU A 200 -26.72 29.84 -40.88
CA GLU A 200 -26.37 28.87 -39.84
C GLU A 200 -26.37 27.49 -40.50
N LYS A 201 -25.17 26.91 -40.63
CA LYS A 201 -24.99 25.54 -41.06
C LYS A 201 -25.84 24.63 -40.18
N THR A 202 -26.93 24.15 -40.75
CA THR A 202 -27.63 22.94 -40.34
C THR A 202 -26.57 21.83 -40.36
N GLU A 203 -25.93 21.55 -39.22
CA GLU A 203 -25.15 20.32 -39.10
C GLU A 203 -26.11 19.16 -39.34
N GLU A 204 -25.74 18.37 -40.34
CA GLU A 204 -26.40 17.17 -40.83
C GLU A 204 -27.09 16.42 -39.70
N GLY A 205 -28.42 16.46 -39.71
CA GLY A 205 -29.23 15.70 -38.78
C GLY A 205 -28.96 14.23 -38.97
N LEU A 206 -28.05 13.70 -38.15
CA LEU A 206 -27.84 12.27 -37.96
C LEU A 206 -29.22 11.62 -37.84
N GLY A 207 -29.54 10.69 -38.76
CA GLY A 207 -30.90 10.12 -38.83
C GLY A 207 -31.36 9.63 -37.45
N PRO A 208 -32.66 9.68 -37.11
CA PRO A 208 -33.17 9.35 -35.78
C PRO A 208 -32.70 7.97 -35.29
N ASN A 209 -32.49 7.03 -36.21
CA ASN A 209 -31.91 5.71 -35.93
C ASN A 209 -30.49 5.78 -35.34
N ILE A 210 -29.63 6.69 -35.81
CA ILE A 210 -28.25 6.82 -35.33
C ILE A 210 -28.23 7.43 -33.93
N LYS A 211 -29.10 8.41 -33.66
CA LYS A 211 -29.26 8.98 -32.30
C LYS A 211 -29.70 7.92 -31.29
N ASN A 212 -30.67 7.09 -31.66
CA ASN A 212 -31.13 5.98 -30.82
C ASN A 212 -30.04 4.91 -30.60
N ILE A 213 -29.23 4.62 -31.62
CA ILE A 213 -28.09 3.69 -31.48
C ILE A 213 -27.03 4.26 -30.52
N VAL A 214 -26.66 5.53 -30.68
CA VAL A 214 -25.64 6.18 -29.84
C VAL A 214 -26.09 6.26 -28.39
N THR A 215 -27.35 6.63 -28.13
CA THR A 215 -27.90 6.70 -26.77
C THR A 215 -27.95 5.32 -26.11
N MET A 216 -28.39 4.28 -26.83
CA MET A 216 -28.36 2.89 -26.33
C MET A 216 -26.94 2.39 -26.07
N LEU A 217 -25.97 2.74 -26.93
CA LEU A 217 -24.56 2.40 -26.73
C LEU A 217 -24.00 3.04 -25.46
N MET A 218 -24.26 4.33 -25.23
CA MET A 218 -23.83 5.03 -24.02
C MET A 218 -24.47 4.42 -22.77
N LEU A 219 -25.75 4.07 -22.82
CA LEU A 219 -26.43 3.40 -21.71
C LEU A 219 -25.83 2.02 -21.42
N MET A 220 -25.51 1.24 -22.45
CA MET A 220 -24.84 -0.07 -22.30
C MET A 220 -23.47 0.08 -21.62
N LEU A 221 -22.68 1.09 -21.97
CA LEU A 221 -21.39 1.37 -21.32
C LEU A 221 -21.56 1.70 -19.83
N LEU A 222 -22.58 2.47 -19.45
CA LEU A 222 -22.88 2.78 -18.05
C LEU A 222 -23.32 1.53 -17.28
N MET A 223 -24.08 0.62 -17.90
CA MET A 223 -24.45 -0.65 -17.28
C MET A 223 -23.23 -1.55 -17.06
N MET A 224 -22.34 -1.65 -18.06
CA MET A 224 -21.08 -2.39 -17.92
C MET A 224 -20.20 -1.82 -16.81
N PHE A 225 -20.15 -0.50 -16.68
CA PHE A 225 -19.44 0.17 -15.59
C PHE A 225 -19.98 -0.23 -14.20
N ALA A 226 -21.30 -0.23 -14.02
CA ALA A 226 -21.91 -0.63 -12.74
C ALA A 226 -21.60 -2.09 -12.38
N VAL A 227 -21.66 -3.00 -13.37
CA VAL A 227 -21.32 -4.43 -13.18
C VAL A 227 -19.84 -4.58 -12.81
N HIS A 228 -18.94 -3.88 -13.52
CA HIS A 228 -17.51 -3.90 -13.25
C HIS A 228 -17.19 -3.38 -11.83
N CYS A 229 -17.72 -2.22 -11.43
CA CYS A 229 -17.51 -1.67 -10.09
C CYS A 229 -17.99 -2.62 -8.99
N THR A 230 -19.14 -3.27 -9.19
CA THR A 230 -19.69 -4.25 -8.25
C THR A 230 -18.78 -5.48 -8.15
N TRP A 231 -18.32 -6.00 -9.29
CA TRP A 231 -17.44 -7.16 -9.33
C TRP A 231 -16.07 -6.89 -8.70
N VAL A 232 -15.45 -5.75 -9.02
CA VAL A 232 -14.15 -5.33 -8.46
C VAL A 232 -14.26 -5.15 -6.95
N THR A 233 -15.30 -4.46 -6.47
CA THR A 233 -15.52 -4.25 -5.03
C THR A 233 -15.73 -5.58 -4.30
N SER A 234 -16.51 -6.49 -4.88
CA SER A 234 -16.83 -7.79 -4.27
C SER A 234 -15.67 -8.78 -4.25
N ASN A 235 -14.74 -8.72 -5.21
CA ASN A 235 -13.69 -9.74 -5.35
C ASN A 235 -12.29 -9.27 -4.95
N ALA A 236 -11.98 -7.98 -5.10
CA ALA A 236 -10.64 -7.47 -4.85
C ALA A 236 -10.52 -6.68 -3.54
N TYR A 237 -11.42 -5.73 -3.31
CA TYR A 237 -11.28 -4.81 -2.17
C TYR A 237 -11.96 -5.30 -0.88
N SER A 238 -12.94 -6.19 -0.96
CA SER A 238 -13.67 -6.71 0.21
C SER A 238 -13.01 -7.96 0.82
N SER A 239 -11.72 -7.84 1.18
CA SER A 239 -10.96 -8.90 1.86
C SER A 239 -10.40 -8.41 3.20
N PRO A 240 -10.76 -9.01 4.35
CA PRO A 240 -10.20 -8.65 5.64
C PRO A 240 -8.74 -9.13 5.75
N SER A 241 -7.87 -8.31 6.33
CA SER A 241 -6.44 -8.64 6.52
C SER A 241 -6.15 -9.35 7.86
N VAL A 242 -7.07 -9.28 8.83
CA VAL A 242 -6.92 -9.92 10.15
C VAL A 242 -7.27 -11.40 10.10
N VAL A 243 -8.27 -11.75 9.29
CA VAL A 243 -8.82 -13.09 9.20
C VAL A 243 -8.57 -13.60 7.80
N LEU A 244 -7.76 -14.65 7.65
CA LEU A 244 -7.42 -15.21 6.35
C LEU A 244 -8.50 -16.21 5.93
N ALA A 245 -8.95 -16.11 4.68
CA ALA A 245 -9.90 -17.06 4.09
C ALA A 245 -9.15 -17.97 3.12
N SER A 246 -9.25 -19.28 3.35
CA SER A 246 -8.81 -20.31 2.41
C SER A 246 -10.03 -21.04 1.86
N TYR A 247 -10.04 -21.33 0.56
CA TYR A 247 -11.13 -22.05 -0.09
C TYR A 247 -10.64 -23.46 -0.44
N ASN A 248 -11.35 -24.47 0.04
CA ASN A 248 -11.06 -25.86 -0.33
C ASN A 248 -11.52 -26.12 -1.77
N HIS A 249 -11.04 -27.23 -2.35
CA HIS A 249 -11.49 -27.68 -3.68
C HIS A 249 -13.01 -27.84 -3.80
N ASP A 250 -13.69 -28.14 -2.70
CA ASP A 250 -15.15 -28.30 -2.63
C ASP A 250 -15.92 -26.97 -2.54
N GLY A 251 -15.22 -25.84 -2.56
CA GLY A 251 -15.82 -24.49 -2.44
C GLY A 251 -16.17 -24.08 -1.01
N THR A 252 -15.97 -24.94 -0.02
CA THR A 252 -16.13 -24.60 1.40
C THR A 252 -15.06 -23.60 1.84
N ARG A 253 -15.48 -22.53 2.52
CA ARG A 253 -14.59 -21.51 3.06
C ARG A 253 -14.09 -21.91 4.44
N ASN A 254 -12.78 -22.17 4.54
CA ASN A 254 -12.08 -22.33 5.81
C ASN A 254 -11.52 -20.97 6.24
N ILE A 255 -11.78 -20.62 7.49
CA ILE A 255 -11.36 -19.34 8.07
C ILE A 255 -10.18 -19.62 9.02
N LEU A 256 -9.04 -19.01 8.75
CA LEU A 256 -7.84 -19.09 9.58
C LEU A 256 -7.78 -17.81 10.42
N ASP A 257 -7.88 -17.97 11.74
CA ASP A 257 -7.93 -16.86 12.71
C ASP A 257 -6.75 -16.87 13.70
N ASP A 258 -5.58 -17.29 13.21
CA ASP A 258 -4.35 -17.42 13.99
C ASP A 258 -3.88 -16.09 14.62
N PHE A 259 -4.11 -14.96 13.93
CA PHE A 259 -3.74 -13.64 14.43
C PHE A 259 -4.48 -13.31 15.73
N ARG A 260 -5.81 -13.48 15.73
CA ARG A 260 -6.62 -13.18 16.91
C ARG A 260 -6.35 -14.17 18.02
N GLU A 261 -6.17 -15.46 17.71
CA GLU A 261 -5.77 -16.47 18.69
C GLU A 261 -4.48 -16.07 19.42
N ALA A 262 -3.42 -15.75 18.67
CA ALA A 262 -2.13 -15.40 19.24
C ALA A 262 -2.16 -14.08 20.03
N TYR A 263 -2.84 -13.05 19.51
CA TYR A 263 -2.99 -11.78 20.23
C TYR A 263 -3.84 -11.93 21.50
N TYR A 264 -4.85 -12.80 21.47
CA TYR A 264 -5.68 -13.08 22.65
C TYR A 264 -4.91 -13.88 23.70
N TRP A 265 -4.09 -14.85 23.29
CA TRP A 265 -3.18 -15.55 24.18
C TRP A 265 -2.21 -14.59 24.86
N LEU A 266 -1.63 -13.66 24.09
CA LEU A 266 -0.72 -12.64 24.62
C LEU A 266 -1.43 -11.74 25.64
N ARG A 267 -2.71 -11.41 25.40
CA ARG A 267 -3.53 -10.60 26.31
C ARG A 267 -3.85 -11.29 27.63
N GLN A 268 -4.10 -12.59 27.62
CA GLN A 268 -4.57 -13.33 28.81
C GLN A 268 -3.46 -13.98 29.62
N ASN A 269 -2.37 -14.40 28.98
CA ASN A 269 -1.36 -15.27 29.61
C ASN A 269 -0.03 -14.56 29.92
N THR A 270 0.10 -13.28 29.58
CA THR A 270 1.31 -12.50 29.88
C THR A 270 1.04 -11.41 30.91
N ASP A 271 2.10 -10.92 31.55
CA ASP A 271 2.02 -9.76 32.45
C ASP A 271 1.47 -8.53 31.73
N GLU A 272 0.73 -7.67 32.44
CA GLU A 272 0.18 -6.41 31.90
C GLU A 272 1.28 -5.47 31.40
N HIS A 273 2.45 -5.50 32.06
CA HIS A 273 3.61 -4.68 31.69
C HIS A 273 4.59 -5.37 30.74
N ALA A 274 4.25 -6.55 30.20
CA ALA A 274 5.11 -7.27 29.27
C ALA A 274 5.35 -6.45 27.99
N ARG A 275 6.63 -6.38 27.58
CA ARG A 275 7.06 -5.68 26.37
C ARG A 275 7.27 -6.65 25.22
N VAL A 276 6.61 -6.36 24.11
CA VAL A 276 6.57 -7.21 22.91
C VAL A 276 7.36 -6.53 21.80
N MET A 277 8.39 -7.20 21.30
CA MET A 277 9.15 -6.80 20.12
C MET A 277 8.56 -7.48 18.89
N SER A 278 8.19 -6.68 17.88
CA SER A 278 7.70 -7.13 16.58
C SER A 278 8.17 -6.17 15.49
N TRP A 279 7.98 -6.55 14.23
CA TRP A 279 8.12 -5.61 13.13
C TRP A 279 7.07 -4.48 13.21
N TRP A 280 7.37 -3.32 12.62
CA TRP A 280 6.59 -2.09 12.78
C TRP A 280 5.17 -2.17 12.19
N ASP A 281 4.96 -3.00 11.17
CA ASP A 281 3.65 -3.24 10.54
C ASP A 281 2.56 -3.62 11.56
N TYR A 282 2.95 -4.40 12.58
CA TYR A 282 2.03 -5.04 13.52
C TYR A 282 1.81 -4.25 14.82
N GLY A 283 2.53 -3.13 15.01
CA GLY A 283 2.51 -2.39 16.29
C GLY A 283 1.10 -1.99 16.73
N TYR A 284 0.30 -1.42 15.82
CA TYR A 284 -1.10 -1.05 16.13
C TYR A 284 -2.00 -2.26 16.40
N GLN A 285 -1.78 -3.39 15.71
CA GLN A 285 -2.57 -4.60 15.91
C GLN A 285 -2.32 -5.21 17.29
N ILE A 286 -1.05 -5.27 17.71
CA ILE A 286 -0.66 -5.79 19.03
C ILE A 286 -1.18 -4.85 20.13
N ALA A 287 -0.97 -3.53 20.00
CA ALA A 287 -1.45 -2.58 20.99
C ALA A 287 -3.00 -2.60 21.11
N GLY A 288 -3.72 -2.72 19.99
CA GLY A 288 -5.18 -2.74 19.98
C GLY A 288 -5.81 -4.07 20.43
N MET A 289 -5.34 -5.20 19.91
CA MET A 289 -5.94 -6.52 20.17
C MET A 289 -5.35 -7.20 21.40
N ALA A 290 -4.02 -7.24 21.50
CA ALA A 290 -3.32 -7.89 22.60
C ALA A 290 -3.24 -7.00 23.86
N ASN A 291 -3.42 -5.68 23.72
CA ASN A 291 -3.31 -4.70 24.82
C ASN A 291 -1.98 -4.87 25.59
N ARG A 292 -0.86 -4.81 24.86
CA ARG A 292 0.50 -4.91 25.39
C ARG A 292 1.40 -3.84 24.83
N THR A 293 2.46 -3.53 25.56
CA THR A 293 3.43 -2.49 25.18
C THR A 293 4.28 -2.98 24.02
N THR A 294 4.24 -2.26 22.90
CA THR A 294 5.07 -2.53 21.71
C THR A 294 6.24 -1.55 21.65
N LEU A 295 7.41 -2.02 21.23
CA LEU A 295 8.58 -1.15 21.09
C LEU A 295 8.49 -0.23 19.86
N VAL A 296 7.96 -0.74 18.75
CA VAL A 296 7.90 -0.03 17.48
C VAL A 296 6.48 -0.02 16.94
N ASP A 297 6.07 1.10 16.36
CA ASP A 297 4.74 1.34 15.82
C ASP A 297 4.73 1.60 14.30
N ASN A 298 3.53 1.70 13.75
CA ASN A 298 3.30 1.92 12.32
C ASN A 298 3.36 3.42 11.93
N ASN A 299 3.54 4.35 12.88
CA ASN A 299 3.68 5.77 12.58
C ASN A 299 5.08 6.11 12.03
N THR A 300 6.09 5.32 12.37
CA THR A 300 7.46 5.39 11.84
C THR A 300 8.13 6.77 11.96
N TRP A 301 7.97 7.43 13.12
CA TRP A 301 8.55 8.75 13.35
C TRP A 301 10.03 8.71 13.78
N ASN A 302 10.48 7.61 14.42
CA ASN A 302 11.86 7.42 14.87
C ASN A 302 12.54 6.27 14.11
N ASN A 303 13.25 6.61 13.04
CA ASN A 303 13.90 5.63 12.16
C ASN A 303 14.99 4.83 12.86
N SER A 304 15.76 5.46 13.75
CA SER A 304 16.88 4.81 14.43
C SER A 304 16.39 3.73 15.41
N HIS A 305 15.22 3.92 16.03
CA HIS A 305 14.60 2.89 16.87
C HIS A 305 14.15 1.67 16.04
N ILE A 306 13.58 1.90 14.86
CA ILE A 306 13.20 0.83 13.92
C ILE A 306 14.44 0.09 13.42
N ALA A 307 15.52 0.83 13.10
CA ALA A 307 16.78 0.25 12.67
C ALA A 307 17.41 -0.64 13.74
N LEU A 308 17.26 -0.30 15.02
CA LEU A 308 17.75 -1.10 16.14
C LEU A 308 16.96 -2.41 16.30
N VAL A 309 15.63 -2.39 16.12
CA VAL A 309 14.82 -3.61 16.04
C VAL A 309 15.18 -4.44 14.80
N GLY A 310 15.36 -3.81 13.64
CA GLY A 310 15.83 -4.47 12.42
C GLY A 310 17.21 -5.11 12.59
N LYS A 311 18.11 -4.47 13.35
CA LYS A 311 19.42 -5.01 13.71
C LYS A 311 19.29 -6.21 14.65
N ALA A 312 18.43 -6.15 15.66
CA ALA A 312 18.17 -7.30 16.54
C ALA A 312 17.64 -8.51 15.74
N MET A 313 16.72 -8.29 14.79
CA MET A 313 16.14 -9.36 13.96
C MET A 313 17.09 -9.95 12.91
N SER A 314 18.18 -9.26 12.56
CA SER A 314 19.11 -9.66 11.49
C SER A 314 20.54 -9.97 11.94
N SER A 315 20.79 -9.93 13.25
CA SER A 315 22.09 -10.25 13.87
C SER A 315 22.13 -11.69 14.41
N ASN A 316 23.32 -12.13 14.85
CA ASN A 316 23.46 -13.40 15.58
C ASN A 316 22.75 -13.32 16.94
N GLU A 317 22.42 -14.49 17.50
CA GLU A 317 21.70 -14.59 18.77
C GLU A 317 22.35 -13.81 19.90
N SER A 318 23.69 -13.86 20.03
CA SER A 318 24.41 -13.15 21.10
C SER A 318 24.24 -11.63 21.03
N ALA A 319 24.42 -11.02 19.84
CA ALA A 319 24.25 -9.58 19.69
C ALA A 319 22.78 -9.16 19.72
N ALA A 320 21.88 -9.98 19.16
CA ALA A 320 20.45 -9.76 19.23
C ALA A 320 19.95 -9.79 20.68
N TYR A 321 20.46 -10.72 21.50
CA TYR A 321 20.13 -10.85 22.91
C TYR A 321 20.60 -9.63 23.71
N GLU A 322 21.82 -9.14 23.47
CA GLU A 322 22.31 -7.89 24.10
C GLU A 322 21.39 -6.70 23.79
N ILE A 323 20.97 -6.55 22.52
CA ILE A 323 20.04 -5.51 22.10
C ILE A 323 18.68 -5.68 22.78
N MET A 324 18.09 -6.88 22.73
CA MET A 324 16.80 -7.18 23.39
C MET A 324 16.84 -6.91 24.88
N ARG A 325 17.98 -7.16 25.55
CA ARG A 325 18.17 -6.85 26.97
C ARG A 325 18.29 -5.35 27.23
N SER A 326 19.01 -4.60 26.39
CA SER A 326 19.11 -3.13 26.52
C SER A 326 17.75 -2.42 26.32
N LEU A 327 16.90 -3.00 25.47
CA LEU A 327 15.52 -2.57 25.24
C LEU A 327 14.51 -3.25 26.15
N ASP A 328 14.99 -4.17 26.98
CA ASP A 328 14.25 -4.70 28.11
C ASP A 328 13.01 -5.51 27.63
N VAL A 329 13.18 -6.25 26.53
CA VAL A 329 12.14 -7.05 25.84
C VAL A 329 11.85 -8.36 26.56
N ASP A 330 10.55 -8.68 26.73
CA ASP A 330 10.10 -9.93 27.35
C ASP A 330 9.67 -10.98 26.31
N TYR A 331 8.97 -10.53 25.27
CA TYR A 331 8.43 -11.39 24.22
C TYR A 331 8.81 -10.89 22.82
N VAL A 332 9.06 -11.81 21.91
CA VAL A 332 9.30 -11.54 20.49
C VAL A 332 8.20 -12.21 19.69
N LEU A 333 7.52 -11.44 18.84
CA LEU A 333 6.46 -11.93 17.97
C LEU A 333 6.95 -11.92 16.52
N ILE A 334 6.85 -13.07 15.85
CA ILE A 334 7.26 -13.27 14.45
C ILE A 334 6.12 -13.95 13.71
N ILE A 335 5.83 -13.48 12.50
CA ILE A 335 4.84 -14.10 11.61
C ILE A 335 5.53 -14.99 10.59
N PHE A 336 5.09 -16.25 10.55
CA PHE A 336 5.65 -17.31 9.73
C PHE A 336 4.58 -17.92 8.82
N GLY A 337 4.67 -17.65 7.52
CA GLY A 337 3.68 -18.08 6.54
C GLY A 337 3.94 -19.44 5.90
N GLY A 338 5.02 -20.14 6.27
CA GLY A 338 5.54 -21.27 5.49
C GLY A 338 4.63 -22.51 5.42
N VAL A 339 3.79 -22.76 6.43
CA VAL A 339 2.89 -23.93 6.45
C VAL A 339 1.69 -23.73 5.51
N ILE A 340 1.10 -22.53 5.52
CA ILE A 340 -0.11 -22.23 4.74
C ILE A 340 0.20 -21.52 3.40
N GLY A 341 1.45 -21.14 3.17
CA GLY A 341 1.86 -20.38 1.98
C GLY A 341 1.47 -18.90 2.03
N TYR A 342 1.46 -18.28 3.22
CA TYR A 342 1.17 -16.86 3.37
C TYR A 342 2.34 -16.00 2.92
N SER A 343 2.12 -15.17 1.89
CA SER A 343 3.17 -14.35 1.28
C SER A 343 3.57 -13.13 2.10
N GLY A 344 2.71 -12.65 3.00
CA GLY A 344 2.95 -11.47 3.84
C GLY A 344 3.79 -11.74 5.10
N ASP A 345 4.61 -12.79 5.08
CA ASP A 345 5.41 -13.20 6.25
C ASP A 345 6.64 -12.31 6.48
N ASP A 346 7.24 -12.45 7.67
CA ASP A 346 8.41 -11.64 8.03
C ASP A 346 9.67 -12.05 7.27
N ILE A 347 9.68 -13.25 6.67
CA ILE A 347 10.79 -13.72 5.83
C ILE A 347 10.84 -12.92 4.52
N ASN A 348 9.71 -12.73 3.83
CA ASN A 348 9.67 -11.92 2.61
C ASN A 348 10.00 -10.44 2.87
N LYS A 349 9.72 -9.95 4.09
CA LYS A 349 10.06 -8.59 4.52
C LYS A 349 11.46 -8.45 5.12
N PHE A 350 12.16 -9.55 5.38
CA PHE A 350 13.46 -9.57 6.05
C PHE A 350 14.50 -8.68 5.35
N LEU A 351 14.49 -8.65 4.02
CA LEU A 351 15.40 -7.80 3.26
C LEU A 351 15.25 -6.30 3.57
N TRP A 352 14.03 -5.85 3.87
CA TRP A 352 13.78 -4.49 4.30
C TRP A 352 14.33 -4.23 5.70
N MET A 353 14.21 -5.19 6.62
CA MET A 353 14.80 -5.10 7.95
C MET A 353 16.32 -4.88 7.88
N VAL A 354 17.00 -5.65 7.02
CA VAL A 354 18.44 -5.53 6.79
C VAL A 354 18.82 -4.18 6.19
N ARG A 355 18.08 -3.70 5.17
CA ARG A 355 18.36 -2.39 4.53
C ARG A 355 18.16 -1.22 5.48
N ILE A 356 17.12 -1.26 6.31
CA ILE A 356 16.85 -0.20 7.30
C ILE A 356 17.95 -0.20 8.37
N ALA A 357 18.36 -1.39 8.83
CA ALA A 357 19.45 -1.52 9.80
C ALA A 357 20.81 -1.09 9.22
N GLU A 358 21.10 -1.41 7.96
CA GLU A 358 22.33 -0.98 7.26
C GLU A 358 22.41 0.55 7.12
N GLY A 359 21.28 1.21 6.91
CA GLY A 359 21.22 2.67 6.75
C GLY A 359 21.76 3.45 7.97
N GLU A 360 21.47 2.96 9.18
CA GLU A 360 21.91 3.58 10.45
C GLU A 360 23.19 2.93 11.02
N HIS A 361 23.37 1.62 10.80
CA HIS A 361 24.48 0.84 11.35
C HIS A 361 25.29 0.10 10.26
N PRO A 362 25.96 0.83 9.34
CA PRO A 362 26.62 0.24 8.17
C PRO A 362 27.89 -0.57 8.51
N LYS A 363 28.42 -0.44 9.73
CA LYS A 363 29.60 -1.18 10.20
C LYS A 363 29.27 -2.60 10.62
N ASP A 364 28.06 -2.81 11.15
CA ASP A 364 27.65 -4.06 11.78
C ASP A 364 26.88 -4.96 10.80
N ILE A 365 26.05 -4.36 9.95
CA ILE A 365 25.21 -5.06 8.97
C ILE A 365 25.54 -4.53 7.57
N ARG A 366 25.73 -5.44 6.62
CA ARG A 366 25.99 -5.12 5.20
C ARG A 366 25.16 -6.00 4.27
N VAL A 367 24.49 -5.39 3.29
CA VAL A 367 23.66 -6.08 2.30
C VAL A 367 24.52 -6.87 1.29
N SER A 368 25.61 -6.26 0.82
CA SER A 368 26.47 -6.79 -0.25
C SER A 368 27.35 -7.98 0.16
N GLY A 369 27.61 -8.15 1.46
CA GLY A 369 28.52 -9.21 1.93
C GLY A 369 27.86 -10.57 2.15
N ASN A 370 26.53 -10.64 2.24
CA ASN A 370 25.90 -11.78 2.90
C ASN A 370 24.40 -11.96 2.64
N VAL A 371 23.70 -11.13 1.88
CA VAL A 371 22.23 -11.25 1.83
C VAL A 371 21.74 -12.52 1.13
N GLN A 372 22.25 -12.89 -0.05
CA GLN A 372 21.83 -14.13 -0.70
C GLN A 372 22.16 -15.35 0.18
N ARG A 373 23.41 -15.45 0.65
CA ARG A 373 23.89 -16.55 1.49
C ARG A 373 23.27 -16.60 2.87
N LYS A 374 23.05 -15.47 3.55
CA LYS A 374 22.39 -15.44 4.87
C LYS A 374 20.89 -15.60 4.75
N THR A 375 20.26 -15.16 3.67
CA THR A 375 18.83 -15.41 3.46
C THR A 375 18.63 -16.88 3.13
N GLU A 376 19.48 -17.49 2.29
CA GLU A 376 19.52 -18.93 2.04
C GLU A 376 19.87 -19.72 3.31
N VAL A 377 20.91 -19.33 4.07
CA VAL A 377 21.30 -20.01 5.31
C VAL A 377 20.28 -19.79 6.44
N PHE A 378 19.64 -18.61 6.53
CA PHE A 378 18.57 -18.36 7.50
C PHE A 378 17.31 -19.13 7.10
N LEU A 379 16.89 -19.12 5.82
CA LEU A 379 15.79 -19.97 5.35
C LEU A 379 16.10 -21.46 5.53
N GLU A 380 17.35 -21.89 5.32
CA GLU A 380 17.81 -23.25 5.61
C GLU A 380 17.73 -23.51 7.12
N GLU A 381 18.44 -22.77 7.97
CA GLU A 381 18.46 -22.94 9.44
C GLU A 381 17.06 -22.83 10.07
N TYR A 382 16.20 -21.96 9.54
CA TYR A 382 14.82 -21.76 9.99
C TYR A 382 13.88 -22.85 9.45
N CYS A 383 13.97 -23.26 8.17
CA CYS A 383 13.25 -24.43 7.66
C CYS A 383 13.69 -25.71 8.39
N ILE A 384 14.96 -25.81 8.76
CA ILE A 384 15.52 -26.92 9.54
C ILE A 384 14.96 -26.88 10.96
N SER A 385 14.94 -25.72 11.61
CA SER A 385 14.30 -25.56 12.92
C SER A 385 12.80 -25.90 12.88
N VAL A 386 12.10 -25.51 11.81
CA VAL A 386 10.67 -25.80 11.59
C VAL A 386 10.43 -27.29 11.29
N CYS A 387 11.22 -27.92 10.42
CA CYS A 387 11.17 -29.35 10.11
C CYS A 387 11.51 -30.23 11.31
N LEU A 388 12.53 -29.86 12.10
CA LEU A 388 12.85 -30.56 13.34
C LEU A 388 11.80 -30.33 14.44
N SER A 389 11.16 -29.16 14.51
CA SER A 389 10.02 -28.93 15.41
C SER A 389 8.82 -29.81 15.02
N LEU A 390 8.55 -29.96 13.72
CA LEU A 390 7.55 -30.87 13.15
C LEU A 390 7.89 -32.34 13.49
N LEU A 391 9.16 -32.73 13.35
CA LEU A 391 9.64 -34.07 13.70
C LEU A 391 9.45 -34.35 15.20
N PHE A 392 9.78 -33.39 16.06
CA PHE A 392 9.64 -33.51 17.51
C PHE A 392 8.17 -33.59 17.92
N PHE A 393 7.28 -32.81 17.29
CA PHE A 393 5.83 -32.87 17.53
C PHE A 393 5.24 -34.22 17.10
N PHE A 394 5.59 -34.74 15.92
CA PHE A 394 5.20 -36.08 15.48
C PHE A 394 5.77 -37.18 16.37
N PHE A 395 7.00 -37.04 16.86
CA PHE A 395 7.62 -37.99 17.79
C PHE A 395 6.90 -37.99 19.14
N LYS A 396 6.51 -36.81 19.64
CA LYS A 396 5.76 -36.65 20.90
C LYS A 396 4.31 -37.13 20.77
N LEU A 397 3.67 -36.91 19.61
CA LEU A 397 2.35 -37.43 19.28
C LEU A 397 2.36 -38.97 19.14
N LEU A 398 3.40 -39.54 18.51
CA LEU A 398 3.61 -41.00 18.50
C LEU A 398 3.85 -41.54 19.92
N CYS A 399 4.69 -40.91 20.73
CA CYS A 399 4.90 -41.34 22.13
C CYS A 399 3.63 -41.25 22.99
N CYS A 400 2.78 -40.24 22.76
CA CYS A 400 1.47 -40.13 23.43
C CYS A 400 0.47 -41.20 22.93
N CYS A 401 0.41 -41.49 21.64
CA CYS A 401 -0.45 -42.56 21.09
C CYS A 401 0.05 -43.97 21.47
N PHE A 402 1.35 -44.16 21.71
CA PHE A 402 1.94 -45.47 22.05
C PHE A 402 2.10 -45.73 23.55
N SER A 403 1.67 -44.82 24.43
CA SER A 403 1.62 -45.08 25.88
C SER A 403 0.48 -46.05 26.30
N GLY A 404 -0.17 -46.72 25.33
CA GLY A 404 -1.28 -47.67 25.56
C GLY A 404 -1.05 -49.13 25.18
N SER A 405 0.01 -49.50 24.44
CA SER A 405 0.22 -50.92 24.06
C SER A 405 1.69 -51.31 24.02
N ALA A 406 2.08 -52.19 24.93
CA ALA A 406 3.29 -52.99 24.84
C ALA A 406 3.22 -53.91 23.61
N TYR A 407 4.37 -54.16 22.98
CA TYR A 407 4.62 -54.92 21.74
C TYR A 407 4.50 -54.12 20.43
N TYR A 408 5.64 -53.70 19.87
CA TYR A 408 6.01 -54.05 18.49
C TYR A 408 7.49 -53.73 18.15
N SER A 409 8.10 -54.60 17.35
CA SER A 409 9.52 -54.66 17.00
C SER A 409 10.02 -53.48 16.14
N GLY A 410 11.14 -52.88 16.57
CA GLY A 410 11.77 -51.63 16.13
C GLY A 410 12.39 -51.55 14.73
N GLY A 411 11.84 -52.23 13.71
CA GLY A 411 12.33 -52.14 12.33
C GLY A 411 11.41 -51.40 11.34
N LYS A 412 10.09 -51.51 11.51
CA LYS A 412 9.11 -50.99 10.53
C LYS A 412 8.73 -49.52 10.77
N SER A 413 8.84 -49.04 12.01
CA SER A 413 8.55 -47.65 12.38
C SER A 413 9.60 -46.67 11.85
N LEU A 414 10.88 -47.09 11.77
CA LEU A 414 11.95 -46.25 11.20
C LEU A 414 11.78 -46.00 9.70
N LEU A 415 11.27 -46.99 8.96
CA LEU A 415 11.00 -46.86 7.53
C LEU A 415 9.82 -45.91 7.27
N LEU A 416 8.78 -45.97 8.10
CA LEU A 416 7.64 -45.04 8.01
C LEU A 416 8.04 -43.61 8.39
N ILE A 417 8.91 -43.45 9.40
CA ILE A 417 9.52 -42.16 9.76
C ILE A 417 10.41 -41.66 8.62
N ALA A 418 11.19 -42.51 7.96
CA ALA A 418 12.02 -42.13 6.81
C ALA A 418 11.18 -41.72 5.59
N ILE A 419 10.08 -42.42 5.30
CA ILE A 419 9.15 -42.10 4.20
C ILE A 419 8.37 -40.80 4.49
N LEU A 420 7.96 -40.57 5.75
CA LEU A 420 7.34 -39.30 6.17
C LEU A 420 8.35 -38.15 6.16
N PHE A 421 9.61 -38.40 6.53
CA PHE A 421 10.70 -37.44 6.45
C PHE A 421 11.02 -37.08 5.00
N GLU A 422 11.04 -38.04 4.08
CA GLU A 422 11.27 -37.82 2.65
C GLU A 422 10.14 -36.98 2.03
N LYS A 423 8.87 -37.24 2.40
CA LYS A 423 7.72 -36.43 1.96
C LYS A 423 7.65 -35.04 2.60
N CYS A 424 8.05 -34.89 3.86
CA CYS A 424 8.03 -33.62 4.58
C CYS A 424 9.21 -32.71 4.15
N VAL A 425 10.41 -33.29 3.96
CA VAL A 425 11.57 -32.59 3.39
C VAL A 425 11.28 -32.17 1.94
N MET A 426 10.65 -33.01 1.11
CA MET A 426 10.25 -32.62 -0.25
C MET A 426 9.14 -31.54 -0.29
N GLY A 427 8.37 -31.35 0.79
CA GLY A 427 7.32 -30.32 0.90
C GLY A 427 7.81 -29.00 1.52
N CYS A 428 8.79 -29.07 2.44
CA CYS A 428 9.40 -27.91 3.10
C CYS A 428 10.60 -27.34 2.34
N PHE A 429 11.09 -28.01 1.29
CA PHE A 429 11.91 -27.32 0.30
C PHE A 429 11.04 -26.24 -0.36
N PRO A 430 11.42 -24.95 -0.30
CA PRO A 430 10.81 -23.99 -1.19
C PRO A 430 11.02 -24.52 -2.61
N ARG A 431 9.94 -24.80 -3.36
CA ARG A 431 10.01 -25.23 -4.77
C ARG A 431 10.81 -24.27 -5.67
N THR A 432 11.25 -23.14 -5.13
CA THR A 432 12.00 -22.07 -5.78
C THR A 432 13.51 -22.18 -5.64
N VAL A 433 14.09 -22.94 -4.68
CA VAL A 433 15.55 -22.92 -4.43
C VAL A 433 16.07 -24.34 -4.12
N GLY A 434 16.50 -25.07 -5.15
CA GLY A 434 16.96 -26.45 -5.05
C GLY A 434 18.44 -26.60 -4.67
N VAL A 435 18.75 -26.70 -3.37
CA VAL A 435 20.11 -26.95 -2.87
C VAL A 435 20.09 -28.00 -1.75
N GLN A 436 20.93 -29.04 -1.82
CA GLN A 436 20.95 -30.17 -0.87
C GLN A 436 22.29 -30.26 -0.12
N ARG A 437 22.26 -30.32 1.22
CA ARG A 437 23.45 -30.51 2.11
C ARG A 437 23.25 -31.63 3.15
N PRO A 438 24.32 -32.28 3.67
CA PRO A 438 24.23 -33.55 4.42
C PRO A 438 23.97 -33.43 5.94
N LEU A 439 23.33 -34.47 6.49
CA LEU A 439 22.57 -34.53 7.75
C LEU A 439 23.35 -34.23 9.07
N ALA A 440 24.68 -34.38 9.08
CA ALA A 440 25.47 -34.51 10.32
C ALA A 440 25.82 -33.18 11.01
N GLN A 441 25.84 -32.06 10.27
CA GLN A 441 26.06 -30.72 10.83
C GLN A 441 24.78 -30.12 11.45
N PHE A 442 23.60 -30.70 11.20
CA PHE A 442 22.31 -30.15 11.61
C PHE A 442 21.92 -30.45 13.07
N LEU A 443 22.43 -31.53 13.67
CA LEU A 443 22.10 -31.93 15.05
C LEU A 443 22.80 -31.07 16.13
N SER A 444 23.97 -30.51 15.83
CA SER A 444 24.72 -29.66 16.78
C SER A 444 24.15 -28.25 16.90
N ILE A 445 23.56 -27.72 15.83
CA ILE A 445 22.98 -26.36 15.80
C ILE A 445 21.59 -26.35 16.47
N PHE A 446 20.81 -27.42 16.31
CA PHE A 446 19.47 -27.56 16.88
C PHE A 446 19.44 -27.64 18.41
N MET A 447 20.48 -28.21 19.04
CA MET A 447 20.58 -28.31 20.50
C MET A 447 20.83 -26.95 21.18
N VAL A 448 21.28 -25.94 20.41
CA VAL A 448 21.53 -24.58 20.91
C VAL A 448 20.28 -23.71 20.79
N LEU A 449 19.55 -23.76 19.67
CA LEU A 449 18.34 -22.95 19.45
C LEU A 449 17.16 -23.36 20.36
N THR A 450 17.04 -24.63 20.72
CA THR A 450 16.00 -25.13 21.66
C THR A 450 16.36 -24.89 23.13
N ALA A 451 17.59 -24.45 23.43
CA ALA A 451 18.03 -24.15 24.78
C ALA A 451 17.64 -22.73 25.25
N GLY A 452 17.07 -21.88 24.37
CA GLY A 452 16.91 -20.43 24.61
C GLY A 452 15.50 -19.87 24.79
N PHE A 453 14.41 -20.55 24.36
CA PHE A 453 13.07 -19.94 24.33
C PHE A 453 11.96 -20.89 24.83
N SER A 454 10.90 -20.32 25.43
CA SER A 454 9.63 -21.01 25.68
C SER A 454 8.65 -20.48 24.65
N ASP A 455 8.08 -21.38 23.85
CA ASP A 455 7.41 -21.00 22.60
C ASP A 455 5.91 -21.27 22.70
N THR A 456 5.11 -20.30 22.26
CA THR A 456 3.70 -20.52 21.92
C THR A 456 3.51 -20.27 20.42
N THR A 457 2.82 -21.18 19.77
CA THR A 457 2.61 -21.19 18.32
C THR A 457 1.12 -21.34 18.05
N SER A 458 0.58 -20.57 17.11
CA SER A 458 -0.83 -20.69 16.69
C SER A 458 -1.11 -22.03 16.01
N GLU A 459 -2.39 -22.38 15.83
CA GLU A 459 -2.82 -23.65 15.24
C GLU A 459 -2.13 -23.96 13.90
N HIS A 460 -2.08 -22.99 12.99
CA HIS A 460 -1.48 -23.16 11.65
C HIS A 460 -0.05 -22.63 11.55
N TRP A 461 0.59 -22.37 12.70
CA TRP A 461 1.97 -21.89 12.82
C TRP A 461 2.20 -20.51 12.19
N LEU A 462 1.13 -19.75 11.98
CA LEU A 462 1.17 -18.42 11.35
C LEU A 462 1.82 -17.38 12.25
N VAL A 463 1.51 -17.43 13.55
CA VAL A 463 2.07 -16.50 14.55
C VAL A 463 2.85 -17.29 15.58
N ARG A 464 4.08 -16.84 15.86
CA ARG A 464 4.97 -17.43 16.84
C ARG A 464 5.38 -16.39 17.87
N ILE A 465 5.27 -16.76 19.13
CA ILE A 465 5.62 -15.91 20.26
C ILE A 465 6.72 -16.61 21.05
N TYR A 466 7.86 -15.94 21.14
CA TYR A 466 9.06 -16.42 21.81
C TYR A 466 9.26 -15.61 23.10
N LYS A 467 9.46 -16.28 24.23
CA LYS A 467 9.82 -15.61 25.49
C LYS A 467 11.33 -15.51 25.65
N VAL A 468 11.85 -14.29 25.80
CA VAL A 468 13.28 -14.04 26.03
C VAL A 468 13.67 -14.60 27.41
N LYS A 469 14.66 -15.52 27.44
CA LYS A 469 15.14 -16.09 28.70
C LYS A 469 15.94 -15.08 29.52
N GLN A 470 15.89 -15.27 30.83
CA GLN A 470 16.79 -14.58 31.76
C GLN A 470 18.22 -15.07 31.56
N LEU A 471 19.18 -14.26 32.02
CA LEU A 471 20.59 -14.61 31.98
C LEU A 471 20.83 -15.97 32.64
N ASP A 472 21.80 -16.70 32.10
CA ASP A 472 22.23 -17.95 32.71
C ASP A 472 22.63 -17.69 34.15
N ASN A 473 22.05 -18.48 35.05
CA ASN A 473 22.30 -18.35 36.49
C ASN A 473 23.79 -18.57 36.83
N ARG A 474 24.54 -19.25 35.94
CA ARG A 474 25.97 -19.51 36.07
C ARG A 474 26.62 -19.59 34.69
N GLU A 475 27.79 -18.98 34.55
CA GLU A 475 28.64 -19.16 33.38
C GLU A 475 29.21 -20.59 33.37
N THR A 476 29.09 -21.27 32.22
CA THR A 476 29.69 -22.59 32.00
C THR A 476 31.04 -22.46 31.29
N LEU A 477 31.96 -23.37 31.57
CA LEU A 477 33.23 -23.41 30.83
C LEU A 477 32.98 -23.78 29.36
N ASP A 478 33.45 -22.95 28.44
CA ASP A 478 33.41 -23.20 26.98
C ASP A 478 34.18 -24.46 26.57
N HIS A 479 35.14 -24.84 27.40
CA HIS A 479 35.98 -26.00 27.20
C HIS A 479 35.82 -26.99 28.33
N LYS A 480 35.97 -28.27 27.99
CA LYS A 480 36.06 -29.32 29.01
C LYS A 480 37.25 -28.99 29.93
N PRO A 481 37.12 -29.24 31.25
CA PRO A 481 38.23 -29.09 32.17
C PRO A 481 39.48 -29.79 31.64
N ARG A 482 40.63 -29.13 31.75
CA ARG A 482 41.91 -29.58 31.16
C ARG A 482 42.21 -31.03 31.56
N VAL A 483 42.37 -31.90 30.55
CA VAL A 483 42.82 -33.28 30.73
C VAL A 483 44.22 -33.42 30.13
N THR A 484 45.18 -33.89 30.91
CA THR A 484 46.56 -34.14 30.48
C THR A 484 46.82 -35.63 30.32
N ASN A 485 47.66 -36.02 29.35
CA ASN A 485 48.00 -37.44 29.07
C ASN A 485 49.07 -38.02 30.01
N ILE A 486 49.42 -37.33 31.11
CA ILE A 486 50.42 -37.79 32.08
C ILE A 486 49.95 -39.05 32.81
N VAL A 487 48.63 -39.21 32.99
CA VAL A 487 48.00 -40.40 33.58
C VAL A 487 46.78 -40.79 32.73
N PRO A 488 46.59 -42.07 32.37
CA PRO A 488 45.44 -42.49 31.57
C PRO A 488 44.12 -42.29 32.32
N LYS A 489 43.17 -41.59 31.69
CA LYS A 489 41.86 -41.30 32.25
C LYS A 489 40.96 -42.54 32.20
N GLN A 490 40.82 -43.25 33.32
CA GLN A 490 39.81 -44.29 33.47
C GLN A 490 38.43 -43.65 33.70
N LYS A 491 37.60 -43.58 32.66
CA LYS A 491 36.24 -43.06 32.76
C LYS A 491 35.34 -44.14 33.37
N TYR A 492 34.79 -43.87 34.55
CA TYR A 492 33.87 -44.78 35.23
C TYR A 492 32.60 -44.98 34.40
N LEU A 493 32.17 -46.23 34.24
CA LEU A 493 30.91 -46.59 33.59
C LEU A 493 29.83 -46.73 34.67
N SER A 494 28.78 -45.92 34.59
CA SER A 494 27.68 -45.93 35.56
C SER A 494 27.00 -47.31 35.55
N LYS A 495 26.98 -48.00 36.69
CA LYS A 495 26.17 -49.22 36.92
C LYS A 495 24.77 -48.85 37.43
N LYS A 496 24.10 -47.91 36.77
CA LYS A 496 22.79 -47.40 37.16
C LYS A 496 21.83 -47.47 36.00
#